data_AF-A0A820YBA0-F1
#
_entry.id   AF-A0A820YBA0-F1
#
_cell.length_a   1.000
_cell.length_b   1.000
_cell.length_c   1.000
_cell.angle_alpha   90.00
_cell.angle_beta   90.00
_cell.angle_gamma   90.00
#
_symmetry.space_group_name_H-M   'P 1'
#
loop_
_entity.id
_entity.type
_entity.pdbx_description
1 polymer ?
#
loop_
_entity_poly.entity_id
_entity_poly.type
_entity_poly.pdbx_seq_one_letter_code
_entity_poly.pdbx_strand_id
1 'polypeptide(L)'
;GLFAGTALYMTIGEVPAMRAIGGDIQWRFFPYMYERAAVSQASLAVIAGVAGVLHGTRIVRAPSDRNLWIAAGTIFIGIIPYTVICMLPTNLRIINDNKRIQAGSESQIDSATQKKLLDKWASLHLVRTVGSLVGFTAMVFGLSQHKSLLLRW
;
A
#
# COMPACT_ATOMS: atom_id res chain seq x y z
N GLY A 1 0.12 -11.47 1.47
CA GLY A 1 -0.79 -11.41 2.63
C GLY A 1 -0.66 -10.10 3.37
N LEU A 2 0.37 -9.94 4.21
CA LEU A 2 0.51 -8.82 5.15
C LEU A 2 0.38 -7.42 4.51
N PHE A 3 1.10 -7.15 3.42
CA PHE A 3 0.97 -5.87 2.68
C PHE A 3 -0.49 -5.63 2.28
N ALA A 4 -1.10 -6.59 1.57
CA ALA A 4 -2.43 -6.43 0.99
C ALA A 4 -3.51 -6.29 2.08
N GLY A 5 -3.42 -7.08 3.16
CA GLY A 5 -4.37 -7.01 4.27
C GLY A 5 -4.30 -5.69 5.04
N THR A 6 -3.09 -5.20 5.32
CA THR A 6 -2.92 -3.90 6.00
C THR A 6 -3.32 -2.73 5.11
N ALA A 7 -3.00 -2.77 3.81
CA ALA A 7 -3.45 -1.77 2.84
C ALA A 7 -4.98 -1.74 2.73
N LEU A 8 -5.62 -2.91 2.68
CA LEU A 8 -7.08 -3.04 2.67
C LEU A 8 -7.71 -2.49 3.94
N TYR A 9 -7.23 -2.88 5.13
CA TYR A 9 -7.73 -2.35 6.40
C TYR A 9 -7.62 -0.82 6.46
N MET A 10 -6.51 -0.26 6.01
CA MET A 10 -6.32 1.19 5.96
C MET A 10 -7.36 1.87 5.06
N THR A 11 -7.67 1.27 3.90
CA THR A 11 -8.67 1.78 2.96
C THR A 11 -10.10 1.71 3.49
N ILE A 12 -10.52 0.59 4.09
CA ILE A 12 -11.94 0.36 4.44
C ILE A 12 -12.26 0.61 5.92
N GLY A 13 -11.27 0.54 6.80
CA GLY A 13 -11.43 0.70 8.24
C GLY A 13 -10.86 2.03 8.72
N GLU A 14 -9.54 2.20 8.61
CA GLU A 14 -8.84 3.34 9.21
C GLU A 14 -9.24 4.69 8.60
N VAL A 15 -9.19 4.83 7.27
CA VAL A 15 -9.53 6.10 6.61
C VAL A 15 -10.99 6.51 6.86
N PRO A 16 -11.99 5.62 6.71
CA PRO A 16 -13.37 5.96 7.03
C PRO A 16 -13.59 6.30 8.50
N ALA A 17 -12.98 5.56 9.43
CA ALA A 17 -13.08 5.84 10.86
C ALA A 17 -12.51 7.22 11.21
N MET A 18 -11.33 7.57 10.69
CA MET A 18 -10.73 8.88 10.92
C MET A 18 -11.55 10.03 10.33
N ARG A 19 -12.17 9.81 9.16
CA ARG A 19 -13.10 10.79 8.57
C ARG A 19 -14.34 11.00 9.43
N ALA A 20 -14.87 9.95 10.05
CA ALA A 20 -16.04 10.03 10.93
C ALA A 20 -15.73 10.77 12.24
N ILE A 21 -14.51 10.65 12.75
CA ILE A 21 -14.04 11.36 13.95
C ILE A 21 -13.88 12.87 13.68
N GLY A 22 -13.37 13.25 12.51
CA GLY A 22 -13.31 14.65 12.07
C GLY A 22 -12.06 14.98 11.25
N GLY A 23 -12.21 15.93 10.31
CA GLY A 23 -11.15 16.29 9.36
C GLY A 23 -9.86 16.82 10.00
N ASP A 24 -9.96 17.66 11.04
CA ASP A 24 -8.78 18.18 11.76
C ASP A 24 -8.02 17.06 12.50
N ILE A 25 -8.76 16.15 13.15
CA ILE A 25 -8.16 15.01 13.85
C ILE A 25 -7.47 14.08 12.83
N GLN A 26 -8.12 13.81 11.69
CA GLN A 26 -7.51 13.04 10.60
C GLN A 26 -6.24 13.72 10.06
N TRP A 27 -6.26 15.04 9.89
CA TRP A 27 -5.12 15.82 9.44
C TRP A 27 -3.92 15.69 10.37
N ARG A 28 -4.16 15.78 11.68
CA ARG A 28 -3.13 15.67 12.73
C ARG A 28 -2.64 14.24 12.94
N PHE A 29 -3.50 13.25 12.74
CA PHE A 29 -3.15 11.83 12.86
C PHE A 29 -2.26 11.34 11.72
N PHE A 30 -2.49 11.85 10.49
CA PHE A 30 -1.83 11.41 9.28
C PHE A 30 -0.30 11.21 9.39
N PRO A 31 0.52 12.18 9.87
CA PRO A 31 1.97 12.00 9.94
C PRO A 31 2.39 10.80 10.83
N TYR A 32 1.72 10.58 11.96
CA TYR A 32 2.04 9.49 12.89
C TYR A 32 1.73 8.11 12.30
N MET A 33 0.65 8.02 11.52
CA MET A 33 0.31 6.82 10.78
C MET A 33 1.27 6.61 9.62
N TYR A 34 1.49 7.64 8.81
CA TYR A 34 2.30 7.56 7.59
C TYR A 34 3.73 7.12 7.89
N GLU A 35 4.37 7.63 8.95
CA GLU A 35 5.73 7.25 9.32
C GLU A 35 5.86 5.74 9.57
N ARG A 36 4.94 5.16 10.36
CA ARG A 36 4.93 3.71 10.65
C ARG A 36 4.54 2.87 9.44
N ALA A 37 3.56 3.35 8.67
CA ALA A 37 3.08 2.68 7.48
C ALA A 37 4.13 2.69 6.36
N ALA A 38 4.85 3.79 6.15
CA ALA A 38 5.84 3.91 5.09
C ALA A 38 6.98 2.90 5.26
N VAL A 39 7.51 2.77 6.48
CA VAL A 39 8.58 1.81 6.80
C VAL A 39 8.07 0.38 6.57
N SER A 40 6.98 0.00 7.24
CA SER A 40 6.46 -1.38 7.18
C SER A 40 6.00 -1.78 5.78
N GLN A 41 5.25 -0.93 5.08
CA GLN A 41 4.73 -1.22 3.74
C GLN A 41 5.85 -1.29 2.70
N ALA A 42 6.87 -0.44 2.77
CA ALA A 42 8.00 -0.50 1.85
C ALA A 42 8.75 -1.83 1.99
N SER A 43 9.05 -2.25 3.23
CA SER A 43 9.70 -3.53 3.49
C SER A 43 8.87 -4.72 3.00
N LEU A 44 7.56 -4.71 3.29
CA LEU A 44 6.67 -5.79 2.85
C LEU A 44 6.51 -5.85 1.33
N ALA A 45 6.53 -4.70 0.64
CA ALA A 45 6.50 -4.66 -0.82
C ALA A 45 7.76 -5.28 -1.43
N VAL A 46 8.95 -4.95 -0.90
CA VAL A 46 10.21 -5.55 -1.36
C VAL A 46 10.21 -7.06 -1.12
N ILE A 47 9.86 -7.51 0.08
CA ILE A 47 9.84 -8.95 0.42
C ILE A 47 8.88 -9.70 -0.50
N ALA A 48 7.64 -9.23 -0.65
CA ALA A 48 6.65 -9.87 -1.50
C ALA A 48 7.08 -9.85 -2.99
N GLY A 49 7.60 -8.72 -3.45
CA GLY A 49 8.03 -8.55 -4.83
C GLY A 49 9.19 -9.46 -5.21
N VAL A 50 10.25 -9.45 -4.39
CA VAL A 50 11.44 -10.30 -4.60
C VAL A 50 11.07 -11.78 -4.49
N ALA A 51 10.27 -12.18 -3.48
CA ALA A 51 9.85 -13.56 -3.33
C ALA A 51 9.05 -14.06 -4.55
N GLY A 52 8.13 -13.24 -5.07
CA GLY A 52 7.33 -13.57 -6.25
C GLY A 52 8.18 -13.74 -7.51
N VAL A 53 9.06 -12.77 -7.79
CA VAL A 53 9.95 -12.83 -8.95
C VAL A 53 10.91 -14.02 -8.85
N LEU A 54 11.56 -14.22 -7.70
CA LEU A 54 12.49 -15.34 -7.48
C LEU A 54 11.80 -16.71 -7.57
N HIS A 55 10.55 -16.81 -7.12
CA HIS A 55 9.79 -18.05 -7.29
C HIS A 55 9.51 -18.29 -8.78
N GLY A 56 9.02 -17.28 -9.49
CA GLY A 56 8.73 -17.38 -10.94
C GLY A 56 9.95 -17.77 -11.77
N THR A 57 11.13 -17.22 -11.50
CA THR A 57 12.36 -17.58 -12.25
C THR A 57 12.81 -19.03 -12.08
N ARG A 58 12.35 -19.71 -11.02
CA ARG A 58 12.62 -21.14 -10.78
C ARG A 58 11.64 -22.06 -11.53
N ILE A 59 10.55 -21.53 -12.08
CA ILE A 59 9.54 -22.30 -12.82
C ILE A 59 9.96 -22.46 -14.29
N VAL A 60 10.49 -23.63 -14.62
CA VAL A 60 11.00 -23.92 -15.98
C VAL A 60 9.90 -24.48 -16.90
N ARG A 61 9.11 -25.45 -16.41
CA ARG A 61 8.21 -26.28 -17.24
C ARG A 61 6.76 -25.78 -17.32
N ALA A 62 6.44 -24.65 -16.70
CA ALA A 62 5.10 -24.06 -16.72
C ALA A 62 5.17 -22.55 -17.03
N PRO A 63 5.23 -22.15 -18.31
CA PRO A 63 5.40 -20.75 -18.72
C PRO A 63 4.33 -19.79 -18.21
N SER A 64 3.06 -20.23 -18.17
CA SER A 64 1.94 -19.44 -17.67
C SER A 64 2.09 -19.14 -16.18
N ASP A 65 2.43 -20.15 -15.38
CA ASP A 65 2.64 -20.01 -13.94
C ASP A 65 3.87 -19.14 -13.64
N ARG A 66 4.99 -19.37 -14.34
CA ARG A 66 6.16 -18.48 -14.29
C ARG A 66 5.79 -17.02 -14.50
N ASN A 67 5.07 -16.73 -15.59
CA ASN A 67 4.72 -15.37 -15.95
C ASN A 67 3.76 -14.75 -14.92
N LEU A 68 2.83 -15.55 -14.36
CA LEU A 68 1.94 -15.12 -13.29
C LEU A 68 2.72 -14.69 -12.04
N TRP A 69 3.66 -15.50 -11.57
CA TRP A 69 4.48 -15.20 -10.39
C TRP A 69 5.39 -13.99 -10.60
N ILE A 70 6.03 -13.89 -11.77
CA ILE A 70 6.85 -12.72 -12.12
C ILE A 70 5.97 -11.47 -12.15
N ALA A 71 4.84 -11.50 -12.85
CA ALA A 71 3.93 -10.35 -12.93
C ALA A 71 3.43 -9.93 -11.53
N ALA A 72 3.02 -10.89 -10.70
CA ALA A 72 2.58 -10.62 -9.34
C ALA A 72 3.69 -9.98 -8.50
N GLY A 73 4.92 -10.50 -8.56
CA GLY A 73 6.08 -9.91 -7.89
C GLY A 73 6.41 -8.50 -8.40
N THR A 74 6.36 -8.29 -9.71
CA THR A 74 6.58 -6.98 -10.34
C THR A 74 5.53 -5.95 -9.90
N ILE A 75 4.27 -6.34 -9.70
CA ILE A 75 3.25 -5.43 -9.14
C ILE A 75 3.68 -4.90 -7.77
N PHE A 76 4.17 -5.75 -6.87
CA PHE A 76 4.66 -5.32 -5.56
C PHE A 76 5.88 -4.42 -5.65
N ILE A 77 6.84 -4.73 -6.53
CA ILE A 77 8.00 -3.85 -6.78
C ILE A 77 7.53 -2.49 -7.31
N GLY A 78 6.57 -2.48 -8.23
CA GLY A 78 6.00 -1.27 -8.86
C GLY A 78 5.26 -0.34 -7.90
N ILE A 79 4.81 -0.84 -6.74
CA ILE A 79 4.22 0.01 -5.69
C ILE A 79 5.22 1.05 -5.18
N ILE A 80 6.52 0.75 -5.15
CA ILE A 80 7.56 1.65 -4.65
C ILE A 80 7.68 2.90 -5.56
N PRO A 81 7.98 2.78 -6.87
CA PRO A 81 8.05 3.95 -7.74
C PRO A 81 6.69 4.65 -7.85
N TYR A 82 5.58 3.93 -7.82
CA TYR A 82 4.24 4.55 -7.75
C TYR A 82 4.10 5.46 -6.52
N THR A 83 4.53 4.99 -5.36
CA THR A 83 4.44 5.76 -4.11
C THR A 83 5.32 7.02 -4.19
N VAL A 84 6.56 6.88 -4.69
CA VAL A 84 7.49 8.01 -4.82
C VAL A 84 6.96 9.06 -5.82
N ILE A 85 6.48 8.63 -6.98
CA ILE A 85 6.09 9.54 -8.06
C ILE A 85 4.72 10.16 -7.78
N CYS A 86 3.73 9.35 -7.41
CA CYS A 86 2.33 9.79 -7.35
C CYS A 86 1.91 10.28 -5.96
N MET A 87 2.42 9.65 -4.88
CA MET A 87 1.94 9.91 -3.52
C MET A 87 2.84 10.86 -2.73
N LEU A 88 4.16 10.79 -2.91
CA LEU A 88 5.12 11.55 -2.12
C LEU A 88 4.84 13.07 -2.10
N PRO A 89 4.44 13.74 -3.21
CA PRO A 89 4.12 15.17 -3.16
C PRO A 89 2.95 15.48 -2.22
N THR A 90 1.95 14.60 -2.18
CA THR A 90 0.79 14.74 -1.28
C THR A 90 1.22 14.50 0.16
N ASN A 91 2.02 13.45 0.41
CA ASN A 91 2.53 13.11 1.74
C ASN A 91 3.35 14.25 2.33
N LEU A 92 4.31 14.79 1.57
CA LEU A 92 5.17 15.88 2.02
C LEU A 92 4.38 17.14 2.35
N ARG A 93 3.34 17.45 1.57
CA ARG A 93 2.49 18.63 1.84
C ARG A 93 1.77 18.50 3.18
N ILE A 94 1.20 17.34 3.49
CA ILE A 94 0.51 17.09 4.77
C ILE A 94 1.51 17.07 5.93
N ILE A 95 2.64 16.38 5.77
CA ILE A 95 3.67 16.22 6.80
C ILE A 95 4.31 17.56 7.14
N ASN A 96 4.66 18.37 6.14
CA ASN A 96 5.32 19.65 6.36
C ASN A 96 4.40 20.65 7.09
N ASP A 97 3.11 20.68 6.74
CA ASP A 97 2.15 21.50 7.49
C ASP A 97 2.02 21.02 8.94
N ASN A 98 1.91 19.71 9.16
CA ASN A 98 1.85 19.14 10.51
C ASN A 98 3.11 19.40 11.35
N LYS A 99 4.31 19.39 10.75
CA LYS A 99 5.54 19.77 11.45
C LYS A 99 5.48 21.22 11.96
N ARG A 100 4.86 22.14 11.22
CA ARG A 100 4.64 23.52 11.67
C ARG A 100 3.66 23.59 12.82
N ILE A 101 2.55 22.84 12.74
CA ILE A 101 1.55 22.73 13.82
C ILE A 101 2.20 22.22 15.10
N GLN A 102 3.03 21.18 15.00
CA GLN A 102 3.78 20.62 16.14
C GLN A 102 4.80 21.61 16.72
N ALA A 103 5.32 22.54 15.91
CA ALA A 103 6.19 23.62 16.37
C ALA A 103 5.44 24.83 16.96
N GLY A 104 4.11 24.72 17.15
CA GLY A 104 3.27 25.77 17.76
C GLY A 104 2.78 26.84 16.79
N SER A 105 3.02 26.68 15.48
CA SER A 105 2.44 27.57 14.46
C SER A 105 1.04 27.13 14.05
N GLU A 106 0.24 28.05 13.52
CA GLU A 106 -1.03 27.69 12.88
C GLU A 106 -0.79 26.94 11.55
N SER A 107 -1.78 26.14 11.15
CA SER A 107 -1.78 25.49 9.82
C SER A 107 -1.81 26.56 8.72
N GLN A 108 -1.02 26.36 7.68
CA GLN A 108 -1.05 27.21 6.48
C GLN A 108 -2.02 26.70 5.42
N ILE A 109 -2.71 25.60 5.69
CA ILE A 109 -3.62 24.93 4.77
C ILE A 109 -5.02 25.02 5.36
N ASP A 110 -5.92 25.68 4.64
CA ASP A 110 -7.32 25.78 5.03
C ASP A 110 -8.00 24.38 5.06
N SER A 111 -9.06 24.27 5.85
CA SER A 111 -9.75 22.99 6.09
C SER A 111 -10.29 22.32 4.80
N ALA A 112 -10.71 23.10 3.80
CA ALA A 112 -11.19 22.55 2.54
C ALA A 112 -10.03 21.94 1.73
N THR A 113 -8.87 22.62 1.70
CA THR A 113 -7.66 22.09 1.08
C THR A 113 -7.11 20.87 1.84
N GLN A 114 -7.15 20.87 3.18
CA GLN A 114 -6.77 19.71 4.00
C GLN A 114 -7.59 18.47 3.61
N LYS A 115 -8.92 18.61 3.56
CA LYS A 115 -9.83 17.55 3.11
C LYS A 115 -9.49 17.06 1.70
N LYS A 116 -9.26 17.97 0.76
CA LYS A 116 -8.91 17.62 -0.63
C LYS A 116 -7.62 16.82 -0.72
N LEU A 117 -6.61 17.14 0.09
CA LEU A 117 -5.34 16.40 0.13
C LEU A 117 -5.50 15.00 0.73
N LEU A 118 -6.28 14.88 1.81
CA LEU A 118 -6.60 13.57 2.42
C LEU A 118 -7.41 12.69 1.46
N ASP A 119 -8.37 13.26 0.74
CA ASP A 119 -9.18 12.53 -0.26
C ASP A 119 -8.34 12.09 -1.47
N LYS A 120 -7.45 12.97 -1.93
CA LYS A 120 -6.46 12.61 -2.96
C LYS A 120 -5.57 11.47 -2.50
N TRP A 121 -5.03 11.56 -1.28
CA TRP A 121 -4.20 10.50 -0.72
C TRP A 121 -4.94 9.17 -0.64
N ALA A 122 -6.18 9.16 -0.13
CA ALA A 122 -7.00 7.96 -0.02
C ALA A 122 -7.26 7.32 -1.39
N SER A 123 -7.50 8.14 -2.43
CA SER A 123 -7.70 7.67 -3.80
C SER A 123 -6.43 7.04 -4.38
N LEU A 124 -5.26 7.63 -4.14
CA LEU A 124 -3.98 7.06 -4.57
C LEU A 124 -3.63 5.77 -3.79
N HIS A 125 -3.92 5.74 -2.49
CA HIS A 125 -3.72 4.55 -1.66
C HIS A 125 -4.63 3.40 -2.07
N LEU A 126 -5.85 3.68 -2.55
CA LEU A 126 -6.74 2.67 -3.13
C LEU A 126 -6.09 1.94 -4.32
N VAL A 127 -5.36 2.65 -5.19
CA VAL A 127 -4.63 2.02 -6.30
C VAL A 127 -3.59 1.02 -5.78
N ARG A 128 -2.83 1.39 -4.73
CA ARG A 128 -1.88 0.46 -4.08
C ARG A 128 -2.59 -0.75 -3.48
N THR A 129 -3.74 -0.52 -2.86
CA THR A 129 -4.56 -1.57 -2.26
C THR A 129 -5.04 -2.56 -3.31
N VAL A 130 -5.68 -2.09 -4.38
CA VAL A 130 -6.15 -2.93 -5.49
C VAL A 130 -4.99 -3.68 -6.15
N GLY A 131 -3.90 -2.98 -6.48
CA GLY A 131 -2.71 -3.61 -7.06
C GLY A 131 -2.16 -4.73 -6.17
N SER A 132 -2.04 -4.48 -4.86
CA SER A 132 -1.56 -5.49 -3.93
C SER A 132 -2.50 -6.68 -3.73
N LEU A 133 -3.82 -6.46 -3.81
CA LEU A 133 -4.82 -7.53 -3.77
C LEU A 133 -4.73 -8.39 -5.03
N VAL A 134 -4.62 -7.77 -6.20
CA VAL A 134 -4.43 -8.49 -7.48
C VAL A 134 -3.14 -9.32 -7.43
N GLY A 135 -2.02 -8.72 -7.03
CA GLY A 135 -0.75 -9.43 -6.90
C GLY A 135 -0.81 -10.57 -5.88
N PHE A 136 -1.43 -10.34 -4.73
CA PHE A 136 -1.57 -11.38 -3.71
C PHE A 136 -2.48 -12.53 -4.16
N THR A 137 -3.64 -12.23 -4.75
CA THR A 137 -4.56 -13.24 -5.27
C THR A 137 -3.92 -14.04 -6.40
N ALA A 138 -3.14 -13.40 -7.28
CA ALA A 138 -2.37 -14.10 -8.31
C ALA A 138 -1.38 -15.11 -7.69
N MET A 139 -0.64 -14.73 -6.65
CA MET A 139 0.27 -15.65 -5.94
C MET A 139 -0.48 -16.80 -5.24
N VAL A 140 -1.63 -16.53 -4.62
CA VAL A 140 -2.48 -17.57 -4.00
C VAL A 140 -3.03 -18.53 -5.05
N PHE A 141 -3.47 -18.00 -6.19
CA PHE A 141 -3.92 -18.80 -7.31
C PHE A 141 -2.79 -19.67 -7.86
N GLY A 142 -1.61 -19.11 -8.13
CA GLY A 142 -0.45 -19.89 -8.56
C GLY A 142 -0.07 -20.99 -7.56
N LEU A 143 -0.13 -20.69 -6.27
CA LEU A 143 0.12 -21.68 -5.21
C LEU A 143 -0.93 -22.80 -5.22
N SER A 144 -2.21 -22.49 -5.45
CA SER A 144 -3.28 -23.50 -5.52
C SER A 144 -3.13 -24.49 -6.68
N GLN A 145 -2.37 -24.11 -7.72
CA GLN A 145 -2.08 -24.99 -8.86
C GLN A 145 -0.94 -25.99 -8.59
N HIS A 146 -0.17 -25.80 -7.51
CA HIS A 146 0.87 -26.74 -7.12
C HIS A 146 0.26 -28.04 -6.56
N LYS A 147 0.33 -29.13 -7.35
CA LYS A 147 -0.20 -30.46 -7.02
C LYS A 147 0.33 -31.07 -5.70
N SER A 148 1.41 -30.53 -5.12
CA SER A 148 1.99 -30.99 -3.86
C SER A 148 1.22 -30.54 -2.61
N LEU A 149 0.27 -29.60 -2.73
CA LEU A 149 -0.55 -29.10 -1.61
C LEU A 149 -1.95 -29.71 -1.57
N LEU A 150 -2.31 -30.55 -2.54
CA LEU A 150 -3.46 -31.44 -2.41
C LEU A 150 -3.10 -32.48 -1.35
N LEU A 151 -3.53 -32.23 -0.11
CA LEU A 151 -3.52 -33.22 0.96
C LEU A 151 -4.16 -34.49 0.42
N ARG A 152 -3.33 -35.48 0.10
CA ARG A 152 -3.76 -36.84 -0.17
C ARG A 152 -4.09 -37.45 1.19
N TRP A 153 -5.34 -37.31 1.61
CA TRP A 153 -5.92 -38.15 2.65
C TRP A 153 -6.41 -39.45 2.02
#